data_AF-A0A378MCK5-F1
#
_entry.id   AF-A0A378MCK5-F1
#
_cell.length_a   1.000
_cell.length_b   1.000
_cell.length_c   1.000
_cell.angle_alpha   90.00
_cell.angle_beta   90.00
_cell.angle_gamma   90.00
#
_symmetry.space_group_name_H-M   'P 1'
#
loop_
_entity.id
_entity.type
_entity.pdbx_description
1 polymer ?
#
loop_
_entity_poly.entity_id
_entity_poly.type
_entity_poly.pdbx_seq_one_letter_code
_entity_poly.pdbx_strand_id
1 'polypeptide(L)'
;MFSALDESGTVTWITTGNAARLKQEKKILYCPSCQSKLLIKVGKTKLPHFAHPAHANSCILSGESLLHREGKYRLATYFRLQGCSTELEVYLPNINRQADLLINKNIVLNINVPPFRQETFYNEQQIIRARS
;
A
#
# COMPACT_ATOMS: atom_id res chain seq x y z
N MET A 1 -4.07 6.95 0.50
CA MET A 1 -4.66 6.05 1.51
C MET A 1 -6.04 6.54 1.93
N PHE A 2 -6.90 5.68 2.47
CA PHE A 2 -8.27 6.04 2.87
C PHE A 2 -8.48 6.13 4.39
N SER A 3 -7.46 5.84 5.18
CA SER A 3 -7.46 5.95 6.64
C SER A 3 -6.26 6.79 7.13
N ALA A 4 -6.44 7.48 8.25
CA ALA A 4 -5.41 8.25 8.94
C ALA A 4 -5.69 8.25 10.45
N LEU A 5 -4.69 8.53 11.29
CA LEU A 5 -4.88 8.80 12.71
C LEU A 5 -5.13 10.30 12.92
N ASP A 6 -6.02 10.67 13.82
CA ASP A 6 -6.13 12.04 14.29
C ASP A 6 -5.16 12.34 15.46
N GLU A 7 -5.23 13.54 16.01
CA GLU A 7 -4.40 13.98 17.14
C GLU A 7 -4.64 13.17 18.42
N SER A 8 -5.79 12.51 18.54
CA SER A 8 -6.12 11.62 19.65
C SER A 8 -5.63 10.17 19.43
N GLY A 9 -5.09 9.87 18.24
CA GLY A 9 -4.71 8.52 17.85
C GLY A 9 -5.89 7.68 17.33
N THR A 10 -7.05 8.29 17.09
CA THR A 10 -8.25 7.60 16.58
C THR A 10 -8.20 7.49 15.06
N VAL A 11 -8.61 6.34 14.52
CA VAL A 11 -8.65 6.10 13.08
C VAL A 11 -9.81 6.88 12.45
N THR A 12 -9.46 7.77 11.54
CA THR A 12 -10.38 8.54 10.68
C THR A 12 -10.35 8.01 9.25
N TRP A 13 -11.53 7.76 8.69
CA TRP A 13 -11.70 7.33 7.30
C TRP A 13 -12.16 8.47 6.41
N ILE A 14 -11.63 8.55 5.18
CA ILE A 14 -12.10 9.50 4.17
C ILE A 14 -12.93 8.79 3.09
N THR A 15 -14.08 9.39 2.81
CA THR A 15 -15.03 8.98 1.79
C THR A 15 -15.50 10.21 1.01
N THR A 16 -16.16 10.01 -0.13
CA THR A 16 -16.73 11.12 -0.90
C THR A 16 -17.72 11.96 -0.10
N GLY A 17 -18.51 11.33 0.79
CA GLY A 17 -19.52 12.01 1.60
C GLY A 17 -18.97 12.86 2.74
N ASN A 18 -17.76 12.56 3.25
CA ASN A 18 -17.19 13.28 4.40
C ASN A 18 -15.95 14.13 4.06
N ALA A 19 -15.40 14.03 2.85
CA ALA A 19 -14.16 14.70 2.46
C ALA A 19 -14.23 16.23 2.58
N ALA A 20 -15.35 16.85 2.22
CA ALA A 20 -15.53 18.30 2.33
C ALA A 20 -15.51 18.76 3.80
N ARG A 21 -16.20 18.02 4.68
CA ARG A 21 -16.22 18.27 6.12
C ARG A 21 -14.83 18.11 6.73
N LEU A 22 -14.15 17.01 6.43
CA LEU A 22 -12.79 16.76 6.93
C LEU A 22 -11.80 17.85 6.50
N LYS A 23 -11.96 18.40 5.28
CA LYS A 23 -11.13 19.50 4.79
C LYS A 23 -11.43 20.83 5.49
N GLN A 24 -12.69 21.08 5.87
CA GLN A 24 -13.10 22.27 6.63
C GLN A 24 -12.67 22.22 8.09
N GLU A 25 -12.73 21.04 8.72
CA GLU A 25 -12.31 20.84 10.11
C GLU A 25 -10.82 21.11 10.33
N LYS A 26 -10.01 21.16 9.27
CA LYS A 26 -8.54 21.41 9.30
C LYS A 26 -7.78 20.55 10.32
N LYS A 27 -8.31 19.37 10.66
CA LYS A 27 -7.69 18.43 11.59
C LYS A 27 -6.33 18.01 11.08
N ILE A 28 -5.37 17.92 12.00
CA ILE A 28 -4.07 17.32 11.71
C ILE A 28 -4.26 15.81 11.69
N LEU A 29 -3.86 15.20 10.58
CA LEU A 29 -3.97 13.77 10.37
C LEU A 29 -2.58 13.18 10.19
N TYR A 30 -2.38 11.99 10.72
CA TYR A 30 -1.11 11.30 10.74
C TYR A 30 -1.24 9.94 10.03
N CYS A 31 -0.17 9.54 9.37
CA CYS A 31 -0.08 8.19 8.83
C CYS A 31 0.04 7.19 9.99
N PRO A 32 -0.80 6.14 10.09
CA PRO A 32 -0.64 5.10 11.10
C PRO A 32 0.69 4.35 11.00
N SER A 33 1.33 4.39 9.83
CA SER A 33 2.55 3.63 9.57
C SER A 33 3.83 4.39 9.87
N CYS A 34 3.92 5.65 9.45
CA CYS A 34 5.14 6.46 9.61
C CYS A 34 4.95 7.65 10.56
N GLN A 35 3.75 7.81 11.13
CA GLN A 35 3.35 8.92 12.02
C GLN A 35 3.57 10.31 11.42
N SER A 36 3.83 10.41 10.12
CA SER A 36 4.03 11.69 9.44
C SER A 36 2.69 12.34 9.12
N LYS A 37 2.68 13.69 9.10
CA LYS A 37 1.49 14.46 8.77
C LYS A 37 1.00 14.15 7.34
N LEU A 38 -0.30 14.03 7.19
CA LEU A 38 -1.00 13.74 5.93
C LEU A 38 -1.78 14.96 5.45
N LEU A 39 -1.99 15.00 4.14
CA LEU A 39 -2.79 15.99 3.43
C LEU A 39 -4.06 15.34 2.89
N ILE A 40 -5.17 16.06 2.96
CA ILE A 40 -6.42 15.65 2.34
C ILE A 40 -6.41 16.07 0.87
N LYS A 41 -6.42 15.09 -0.05
CA LYS A 41 -6.55 15.32 -1.49
C LYS A 41 -7.97 15.00 -1.93
N VAL A 42 -8.68 16.03 -2.38
CA VAL A 42 -10.02 15.92 -2.98
C VAL A 42 -9.88 16.39 -4.42
N GLY A 43 -10.07 15.48 -5.38
CA GLY A 43 -10.01 15.77 -6.81
C GLY A 43 -11.33 15.48 -7.50
N LYS A 44 -11.53 16.01 -8.71
CA LYS A 44 -12.70 15.71 -9.54
C LYS A 44 -12.61 14.32 -10.19
N THR A 45 -11.40 13.83 -10.44
CA THR A 45 -11.14 12.57 -11.16
C THR A 45 -10.73 11.41 -10.24
N LYS A 46 -10.16 11.72 -9.08
CA LYS A 46 -9.69 10.71 -8.10
C LYS A 46 -10.53 10.80 -6.84
N LEU A 47 -10.89 9.63 -6.30
CA LEU A 47 -11.57 9.53 -5.01
C LEU A 47 -10.79 10.29 -3.93
N PRO A 48 -11.50 10.94 -2.98
CA PRO A 48 -10.84 11.61 -1.87
C PRO A 48 -9.95 10.65 -1.09
N HIS A 49 -8.72 11.06 -0.82
CA HIS A 49 -7.74 10.24 -0.12
C HIS A 49 -6.78 11.11 0.68
N PHE A 50 -6.17 10.51 1.70
CA PHE A 50 -5.03 11.10 2.38
C PHE A 50 -3.74 10.80 1.60
N ALA A 51 -2.87 11.80 1.52
CA ALA A 51 -1.59 11.74 0.81
C ALA A 51 -0.48 12.35 1.66
N HIS A 52 0.75 11.85 1.50
CA HIS A 52 1.91 12.47 2.12
C HIS A 52 2.26 13.79 1.42
N PRO A 53 2.83 14.78 2.13
CA PRO A 53 3.48 15.93 1.53
C PRO A 53 4.58 15.47 0.56
N ALA A 54 4.81 16.19 -0.54
CA ALA A 54 5.74 15.80 -1.60
C ALA A 54 7.20 15.61 -1.15
N HIS A 55 7.57 16.13 0.02
CA HIS A 55 8.90 15.98 0.62
C HIS A 55 8.93 14.97 1.79
N ALA A 56 7.80 14.38 2.16
CA ALA A 56 7.74 13.33 3.17
C ALA A 56 8.05 11.97 2.52
N ASN A 57 9.29 11.81 2.06
CA ASN A 57 9.79 10.62 1.36
C ASN A 57 10.04 9.42 2.30
N SER A 58 9.63 9.49 3.58
CA SER A 58 9.93 8.47 4.59
C SER A 58 8.82 7.44 4.79
N CYS A 59 7.64 7.58 4.15
CA CYS A 59 6.58 6.60 4.31
C CYS A 59 6.69 5.48 3.27
N ILE A 60 7.34 4.38 3.67
CA ILE A 60 7.49 3.13 2.90
C ILE A 60 6.14 2.62 2.33
N LEU A 61 5.02 2.91 3.01
CA LEU A 61 3.68 2.39 2.65
C LEU A 61 2.81 3.29 1.75
N SER A 62 3.32 4.39 1.18
CA SER A 62 2.45 5.35 0.46
C SER A 62 1.92 4.90 -0.91
N GLY A 63 2.29 3.70 -1.39
CA GLY A 63 1.83 3.15 -2.68
C GLY A 63 1.52 1.65 -2.68
N GLU A 64 1.63 0.98 -1.54
CA GLU A 64 1.56 -0.47 -1.47
C GLU A 64 0.13 -0.98 -1.22
N SER A 65 -0.35 -1.90 -2.07
CA SER A 65 -1.65 -2.54 -1.88
C SER A 65 -1.59 -3.60 -0.78
N LEU A 66 -2.72 -3.86 -0.09
CA LEU A 66 -2.82 -4.98 0.86
C LEU A 66 -2.41 -6.31 0.24
N LEU A 67 -2.74 -6.51 -1.05
CA LEU A 67 -2.35 -7.68 -1.83
C LEU A 67 -0.82 -7.80 -1.98
N HIS A 68 -0.14 -6.67 -2.22
CA HIS A 68 1.31 -6.65 -2.32
C HIS A 68 1.98 -7.07 -1.00
N ARG A 69 1.49 -6.53 0.12
CA ARG A 69 1.98 -6.86 1.46
C ARG A 69 1.73 -8.33 1.81
N GLU A 70 0.51 -8.81 1.59
CA GLU A 70 0.14 -10.20 1.84
C GLU A 70 0.98 -11.15 0.97
N GLY A 71 1.17 -10.82 -0.30
CA GLY A 71 2.01 -11.58 -1.21
C GLY A 71 3.45 -11.71 -0.71
N LYS A 72 4.04 -10.62 -0.19
CA LYS A 72 5.38 -10.63 0.41
C LYS A 72 5.48 -11.59 1.59
N TYR A 73 4.54 -11.49 2.54
CA TYR A 73 4.55 -12.36 3.71
C TYR A 73 4.39 -13.84 3.36
N ARG A 74 3.50 -14.16 2.40
CA ARG A 74 3.31 -15.54 1.94
C ARG A 74 4.56 -16.10 1.28
N LEU A 75 5.19 -15.34 0.39
CA LEU A 75 6.41 -15.78 -0.27
C LEU A 75 7.57 -15.92 0.70
N ALA A 76 7.74 -14.97 1.63
CA ALA A 76 8.77 -15.09 2.65
C ALA A 76 8.55 -16.33 3.54
N THR A 77 7.30 -16.63 3.88
CA THR A 77 6.94 -17.83 4.63
C THR A 77 7.26 -19.09 3.84
N TYR A 78 6.89 -19.13 2.55
CA TYR A 78 7.20 -20.24 1.66
C TYR A 78 8.72 -20.53 1.60
N PHE A 79 9.54 -19.52 1.36
CA PHE A 79 10.99 -19.71 1.28
C PHE A 79 11.61 -20.16 2.61
N ARG A 80 11.14 -19.61 3.74
CA ARG A 80 11.56 -20.06 5.08
C ARG A 80 11.22 -21.52 5.33
N LEU A 81 10.04 -21.98 4.90
CA LEU A 81 9.64 -23.38 5.01
C LEU A 81 10.50 -24.32 4.14
N GLN A 82 11.07 -23.81 3.04
CA GLN A 82 12.05 -24.54 2.22
C GLN A 82 13.49 -24.47 2.80
N GLY A 83 13.66 -23.96 4.03
CA GLY A 83 14.97 -23.84 4.68
C GLY A 83 15.82 -22.67 4.20
N CYS A 84 15.27 -21.76 3.39
CA CYS A 84 16.00 -20.56 2.96
C CYS A 84 15.96 -19.47 4.03
N SER A 85 17.08 -18.77 4.24
CA SER A 85 17.09 -17.53 5.01
C SER A 85 16.38 -16.45 4.20
N THR A 86 15.35 -15.80 4.75
CA THR A 86 14.57 -14.80 4.01
C THR A 86 14.21 -13.59 4.86
N GLU A 87 14.66 -12.42 4.41
CA GLU A 87 14.45 -11.11 5.02
C GLU A 87 13.48 -10.30 4.14
N LEU A 88 12.66 -9.46 4.76
CA LEU A 88 11.67 -8.61 4.09
C LEU A 88 12.12 -7.15 4.15
N GLU A 89 11.77 -6.35 3.13
CA GLU A 89 11.99 -4.88 3.11
C GLU A 89 13.45 -4.46 3.29
N VAL A 90 14.39 -5.23 2.73
CA VAL A 90 15.83 -5.02 2.97
C VAL A 90 16.34 -3.84 2.16
N TYR A 91 16.91 -2.85 2.84
CA TYR A 91 17.57 -1.73 2.20
C TYR A 91 18.96 -2.12 1.68
N LEU A 92 19.19 -1.91 0.39
CA LEU A 92 20.44 -2.23 -0.30
C LEU A 92 21.22 -0.93 -0.58
N PRO A 93 22.18 -0.55 0.28
CA PRO A 93 22.85 0.76 0.21
C PRO A 93 23.61 0.95 -1.10
N ASN A 94 24.21 -0.12 -1.64
CA ASN A 94 25.01 -0.08 -2.85
C ASN A 94 24.22 0.36 -4.09
N ILE A 95 22.91 0.11 -4.11
CA ILE A 95 22.03 0.48 -5.22
C ILE A 95 20.95 1.50 -4.80
N ASN A 96 21.01 1.97 -3.55
CA ASN A 96 20.09 2.93 -2.96
C ASN A 96 18.61 2.56 -3.20
N ARG A 97 18.27 1.28 -3.01
CA ARG A 97 16.91 0.74 -3.23
C ARG A 97 16.53 -0.22 -2.11
N GLN A 98 15.23 -0.35 -1.87
CA GLN A 98 14.66 -1.34 -0.97
C GLN A 98 14.19 -2.55 -1.78
N ALA A 99 14.61 -3.74 -1.35
CA ALA A 99 14.16 -5.01 -1.88
C ALA A 99 12.94 -5.51 -1.10
N ASP A 100 11.95 -6.06 -1.79
CA ASP A 100 10.79 -6.66 -1.12
C ASP A 100 11.21 -7.89 -0.30
N LEU A 101 12.00 -8.79 -0.90
CA LEU A 101 12.60 -9.94 -0.22
C LEU A 101 14.09 -10.09 -0.56
N LEU A 102 14.89 -10.46 0.44
CA LEU A 102 16.28 -10.93 0.28
C LEU A 102 16.36 -12.39 0.75
N ILE A 103 16.74 -13.29 -0.14
CA ILE A 103 16.83 -14.73 0.10
C ILE A 103 18.30 -15.14 0.11
N ASN A 104 18.72 -15.90 1.12
CA ASN A 104 20.09 -16.40 1.31
C ASN A 104 21.18 -15.33 1.18
N LYS A 105 20.83 -14.07 1.48
CA LYS A 105 21.70 -12.88 1.42
C LYS A 105 22.26 -12.54 0.03
N ASN A 106 21.82 -13.22 -1.02
CA ASN A 106 22.35 -13.02 -2.39
C ASN A 106 21.28 -12.96 -3.48
N ILE A 107 20.05 -13.41 -3.21
CA ILE A 107 18.94 -13.35 -4.16
C ILE A 107 17.98 -12.24 -3.74
N VAL A 108 17.81 -11.25 -4.61
CA VAL A 108 16.86 -10.15 -4.41
C VAL A 108 15.60 -10.41 -5.23
N LEU A 109 14.44 -10.40 -4.57
CA LEU A 109 13.15 -10.53 -5.23
C LEU A 109 12.34 -9.25 -5.01
N ASN A 110 11.89 -8.64 -6.11
CA ASN A 110 10.97 -7.51 -6.10
C ASN A 110 9.62 -7.98 -6.63
N ILE A 111 8.55 -7.67 -5.91
CA ILE A 111 7.20 -8.04 -6.27
C ILE A 111 6.54 -6.83 -6.93
N ASN A 112 5.88 -7.07 -8.05
CA ASN A 112 5.07 -6.06 -8.72
C ASN A 112 3.64 -6.57 -8.78
N VAL A 113 2.74 -5.90 -8.07
CA VAL A 113 1.30 -6.11 -8.23
C VAL A 113 0.80 -5.05 -9.21
N PRO A 114 0.43 -5.41 -10.46
CA PRO A 114 -0.12 -4.43 -11.39
C PRO A 114 -1.36 -3.77 -10.77
N PRO A 115 -1.63 -2.49 -11.07
CA PRO A 115 -2.83 -1.82 -10.56
C PRO A 115 -4.06 -2.60 -11.04
N PHE A 116 -4.70 -3.30 -10.12
CA PHE A 116 -5.94 -4.01 -10.37
C PHE A 116 -7.04 -2.96 -10.59
N ARG A 117 -7.34 -2.65 -11.85
CA ARG A 117 -8.52 -1.83 -12.20
C ARG A 117 -9.74 -2.71 -11.92
N GLN A 118 -10.50 -2.38 -10.86
CA GLN A 118 -11.68 -3.14 -10.42
C GLN A 118 -12.79 -3.30 -11.48
N GLU A 119 -12.72 -2.62 -12.62
CA GLU A 119 -13.77 -2.61 -13.66
C GLU A 119 -13.88 -3.92 -14.46
N THR A 120 -12.89 -4.81 -14.45
CA THR A 120 -12.94 -6.02 -15.31
C THR A 120 -13.60 -7.25 -14.68
N PHE A 121 -13.89 -7.27 -13.36
CA PHE A 121 -14.40 -8.50 -12.73
C PHE A 121 -15.87 -8.80 -13.00
N TYR A 122 -16.69 -7.81 -13.36
CA TYR A 122 -18.13 -8.04 -13.56
C TYR A 122 -18.48 -8.61 -14.94
N ASN A 123 -17.59 -8.50 -15.93
CA ASN A 123 -17.85 -8.95 -17.30
C ASN A 123 -17.22 -10.31 -17.65
N GLU A 124 -16.19 -10.77 -16.93
CA GLU A 124 -15.50 -12.03 -17.27
C GLU A 124 -16.13 -13.29 -16.64
N GLN A 125 -17.09 -13.15 -15.71
CA GLN A 125 -17.81 -14.31 -15.16
C GLN A 125 -18.80 -14.97 -16.15
N GLN A 126 -19.00 -14.41 -17.35
CA GLN A 126 -19.91 -14.99 -18.36
C GLN A 126 -19.21 -15.78 -19.47
N ILE A 127 -17.87 -15.78 -19.58
CA ILE A 127 -17.19 -16.40 -20.73
C ILE A 127 -15.95 -17.19 -20.29
N ILE A 128 -16.13 -18.27 -19.53
CA ILE A 128 -15.41 -19.54 -19.73
C ILE A 128 -16.43 -20.64 -19.38
N ARG A 129 -17.29 -20.98 -20.33
CA ARG A 129 -17.86 -22.34 -20.39
C ARG A 129 -16.74 -23.20 -20.96
N ALA A 130 -16.17 -24.06 -20.12
CA ALA A 130 -15.30 -25.14 -20.58
C ALA A 130 -16.09 -25.94 -21.63
N ARG A 131 -15.64 -25.89 -22.88
CA ARG A 131 -16.09 -26.84 -23.88
C ARG A 131 -15.49 -28.20 -23.50
N SER A 132 -16.40 -29.16 -23.31
CA SER A 132 -16.16 -30.60 -23.21
C SER A 132 -15.29 -31.12 -24.34
#